data_AF-F4BPI6-F1
#
_entry.id   AF-F4BPI6-F1
#
_cell.length_a   1.000
_cell.length_b   1.000
_cell.length_c   1.000
_cell.angle_alpha   90.00
_cell.angle_beta   90.00
_cell.angle_gamma   90.00
#
_symmetry.space_group_name_H-M   'P 1'
#
loop_
_entity.id
_entity.type
_entity.pdbx_description
1 polymer ?
#
loop_
_entity_poly.entity_id
_entity_poly.type
_entity_poly.pdbx_seq_one_letter_code
_entity_poly.pdbx_strand_id
1 'polypeptide(L)'
;MKVPFPNITGNLALRPHMYICIEDGTDKKFLSCQTRKPTNILKDVPPYIYIEESNNINRNPFTWPTLIGCDYAFEMKDIHVDRSLLARKRRDVCEELYEEISLKIKHDSFFYELMNEIELLSLNRSLSKVNKETAS
;
A
#
# COMPACT_ATOMS: atom_id res chain seq x y z
N MET A 1 6.96 -0.58 -4.33
CA MET A 1 6.55 -1.88 -4.93
C MET A 1 5.74 -1.60 -6.20
N LYS A 2 5.76 -2.49 -7.19
CA LYS A 2 4.84 -2.46 -8.34
C LYS A 2 3.66 -3.40 -8.07
N VAL A 3 2.45 -3.01 -8.44
CA VAL A 3 1.23 -3.79 -8.19
C VAL A 3 0.48 -3.99 -9.51
N PRO A 4 0.13 -5.22 -9.91
CA PRO A 4 -0.56 -5.52 -11.16
C PRO A 4 -2.05 -5.13 -11.08
N PHE A 5 -2.33 -3.82 -11.05
CA PHE A 5 -3.70 -3.32 -10.91
C PHE A 5 -3.98 -2.15 -11.87
N PRO A 6 -5.15 -2.15 -12.56
CA PRO A 6 -6.14 -3.25 -12.61
C PRO A 6 -5.65 -4.48 -13.38
N ASN A 7 -4.46 -4.39 -13.99
CA ASN A 7 -3.76 -5.47 -14.69
C ASN A 7 -2.27 -5.08 -14.83
N ILE A 8 -1.49 -5.92 -15.50
CA ILE A 8 -0.03 -5.72 -15.67
C ILE A 8 0.35 -4.48 -16.52
N THR A 9 -0.59 -3.89 -17.27
CA THR A 9 -0.36 -2.66 -18.04
C THR A 9 -0.85 -1.41 -17.30
N GLY A 10 -1.49 -1.58 -16.13
CA GLY A 10 -1.93 -0.50 -15.27
C GLY A 10 -0.78 0.34 -14.72
N ASN A 11 -1.04 1.60 -14.40
CA ASN A 11 0.00 2.53 -13.91
C ASN A 11 0.68 2.05 -12.61
N LEU A 12 -0.03 1.29 -11.77
CA LEU A 12 0.54 0.68 -10.57
C LEU A 12 1.54 -0.45 -10.89
N ALA A 13 1.42 -1.08 -12.06
CA ALA A 13 2.31 -2.17 -12.50
C ALA A 13 3.58 -1.62 -13.15
N LEU A 14 3.48 -0.47 -13.82
CA LEU A 14 4.57 0.11 -14.59
C LEU A 14 5.64 0.78 -13.70
N ARG A 15 5.24 1.35 -12.57
CA ARG A 15 6.12 2.16 -11.72
C ARG A 15 6.03 1.75 -10.25
N PRO A 16 7.13 1.82 -9.48
CA PRO A 16 7.06 1.60 -8.04
C PRO A 16 6.27 2.72 -7.35
N HIS A 17 5.39 2.32 -6.43
CA HIS A 17 4.64 3.22 -5.55
C HIS A 17 4.93 2.92 -4.08
N MET A 18 4.50 3.83 -3.21
CA MET A 18 4.54 3.67 -1.76
C MET A 18 3.23 3.06 -1.26
N TYR A 19 3.33 2.29 -0.19
CA TYR A 19 2.21 1.63 0.45
C TYR A 19 2.39 1.65 1.96
N ILE A 20 1.29 1.70 2.69
CA ILE A 20 1.27 1.50 4.15
C ILE A 20 0.71 0.11 4.43
N CYS A 21 1.45 -0.70 5.18
CA CYS A 21 0.97 -1.98 5.68
C CYS A 21 0.02 -1.73 6.85
N ILE A 22 -1.21 -2.23 6.76
CA ILE A 22 -2.24 -2.13 7.81
C ILE A 22 -2.52 -3.47 8.49
N GLU A 23 -2.04 -4.56 7.90
CA GLU A 23 -2.07 -5.90 8.50
C GLU A 23 -0.81 -6.63 8.05
N ASP A 24 -0.01 -7.08 9.00
CA ASP A 24 1.20 -7.87 8.77
C ASP A 24 0.97 -9.34 9.17
N GLY A 25 1.81 -10.24 8.68
CA GLY A 25 1.67 -11.68 8.86
C GLY A 25 1.92 -12.46 7.58
N THR A 26 1.39 -13.67 7.49
CA THR A 26 1.44 -14.49 6.26
C THR A 26 0.69 -13.80 5.13
N ASP A 27 -0.52 -13.35 5.44
CA ASP A 27 -1.32 -12.49 4.59
C ASP A 27 -1.07 -11.04 5.01
N LYS A 28 -0.88 -10.16 4.02
CA LYS A 28 -0.58 -8.75 4.28
C LYS A 28 -1.53 -7.86 3.53
N LYS A 29 -1.91 -6.75 4.16
CA LYS A 29 -2.84 -5.77 3.58
C LYS A 29 -2.21 -4.39 3.52
N PHE A 30 -2.41 -3.72 2.39
CA PHE A 30 -1.73 -2.47 2.11
C PHE A 30 -2.64 -1.41 1.50
N LEU A 31 -2.53 -0.19 2.01
CA LEU A 31 -3.14 0.99 1.42
C LEU A 31 -2.17 1.66 0.45
N SER A 32 -2.70 2.14 -0.67
CA SER A 32 -1.90 2.87 -1.66
C SER A 32 -1.60 4.30 -1.20
N CYS A 33 -0.38 4.76 -1.46
CA CYS A 33 0.06 6.12 -1.18
C CYS A 33 0.52 6.78 -2.49
N GLN A 34 -0.05 7.92 -2.84
CA GLN A 34 0.31 8.65 -4.06
C GLN A 34 0.55 10.13 -3.78
N THR A 35 1.53 10.71 -4.46
CA THR A 35 1.79 12.14 -4.37
C THR A 35 0.54 12.92 -4.74
N ARG A 36 0.18 13.89 -3.91
CA ARG A 36 -0.97 14.77 -4.14
C ARG A 36 -0.76 15.53 -5.45
N LYS A 37 -1.74 15.43 -6.35
CA LYS A 37 -1.81 16.22 -7.58
C LYS A 37 -3.15 16.96 -7.60
N PRO A 38 -3.25 18.13 -8.24
CA PRO A 38 -4.52 18.87 -8.33
C PRO A 38 -5.67 18.03 -8.91
N THR A 39 -5.36 17.13 -9.84
CA THR A 39 -6.33 16.22 -10.48
C THR A 39 -6.93 15.18 -9.55
N ASN A 40 -6.25 14.84 -8.47
CA ASN A 40 -6.69 13.82 -7.50
C ASN A 40 -7.67 14.36 -6.46
N ILE A 41 -8.07 15.64 -6.60
CA ILE A 41 -9.04 16.33 -5.74
C ILE A 41 -10.34 16.59 -6.53
N LEU A 42 -10.41 16.08 -7.77
CA LEU A 42 -11.63 16.15 -8.57
C LEU A 42 -12.64 15.14 -8.04
N LYS A 43 -13.89 15.58 -7.89
CA LYS A 43 -14.97 14.86 -7.17
C LYS A 43 -15.25 13.45 -7.70
N ASP A 44 -14.90 13.17 -8.96
CA ASP A 44 -15.22 11.92 -9.66
C ASP A 44 -13.98 11.08 -10.00
N VAL A 45 -12.85 11.33 -9.32
CA VAL A 45 -11.60 10.60 -9.54
C VAL A 45 -11.15 9.97 -8.21
N PRO A 46 -10.94 8.64 -8.15
CA PRO A 46 -10.48 8.00 -6.93
C PRO A 46 -9.05 8.43 -6.54
N PRO A 47 -8.69 8.36 -5.25
CA PRO A 47 -9.51 7.86 -4.14
C PRO A 47 -10.60 8.85 -3.71
N TYR A 48 -11.77 8.33 -3.35
CA TYR A 48 -12.89 9.14 -2.85
C TYR A 48 -12.78 9.38 -1.35
N ILE A 49 -12.32 8.35 -0.62
CA ILE A 49 -12.01 8.42 0.80
C ILE A 49 -10.49 8.36 0.93
N TYR A 50 -9.90 9.41 1.53
CA TYR A 50 -8.46 9.51 1.68
C TYR A 50 -8.07 10.32 2.92
N ILE A 51 -6.80 10.19 3.30
CA ILE A 51 -6.10 11.07 4.25
C ILE A 51 -5.05 11.86 3.49
N GLU A 52 -4.98 13.17 3.72
CA GLU A 52 -3.89 14.01 3.21
C GLU A 52 -2.80 14.15 4.25
N GLU A 53 -1.59 13.72 3.92
CA GLU A 53 -0.42 13.88 4.79
C GLU A 53 0.63 14.79 4.16
N SER A 54 1.16 15.70 4.97
CA SER A 54 2.34 16.49 4.62
C SER A 54 3.60 15.66 4.79
N ASN A 55 4.73 16.11 4.22
CA ASN A 55 6.02 15.44 4.38
C ASN A 55 6.63 15.71 5.78
N ASN A 56 6.11 15.04 6.79
CA ASN A 56 6.57 15.17 8.17
C ASN A 56 7.29 13.91 8.63
N ILE A 57 8.61 13.98 8.82
CA ILE A 57 9.43 12.84 9.23
C ILE A 57 9.04 12.26 10.59
N ASN A 58 8.39 13.04 11.46
CA ASN A 58 7.91 12.55 12.75
C ASN A 58 6.61 11.74 12.63
N ARG A 59 5.93 11.78 11.47
CA ARG A 59 4.68 11.07 11.21
C ARG A 59 4.79 10.01 10.13
N ASN A 60 5.56 10.26 9.08
CA ASN A 60 5.55 9.44 7.87
C ASN A 60 6.90 9.49 7.12
N PRO A 61 7.15 8.54 6.19
CA PRO A 61 8.37 8.52 5.39
C PRO A 61 8.30 9.33 4.08
N PHE A 62 7.20 10.06 3.84
CA PHE A 62 6.94 10.67 2.55
C PHE A 62 7.91 11.81 2.24
N THR A 63 8.25 11.96 0.96
CA THR A 63 9.08 13.09 0.50
C THR A 63 8.24 14.27 0.03
N TRP A 64 7.00 14.02 -0.39
CA TRP A 64 6.07 15.01 -0.91
C TRP A 64 4.72 14.89 -0.18
N PRO A 65 3.89 15.94 -0.19
CA PRO A 65 2.49 15.81 0.21
C PRO A 65 1.84 14.62 -0.50
N THR A 66 1.21 13.74 0.27
CA THR A 66 0.79 12.41 -0.17
C THR A 66 -0.65 12.17 0.24
N LEU A 67 -1.43 11.58 -0.66
CA LEU A 67 -2.76 11.06 -0.40
C LEU A 67 -2.63 9.56 -0.08
N ILE A 68 -3.16 9.17 1.07
CA ILE A 68 -3.32 7.76 1.45
C ILE A 68 -4.74 7.39 1.05
N GLY A 69 -4.87 6.48 0.07
CA GLY A 69 -6.17 6.01 -0.40
C GLY A 69 -6.78 5.06 0.61
N CYS A 70 -8.01 5.34 1.03
CA CYS A 70 -8.73 4.59 2.06
C CYS A 70 -9.98 3.91 1.51
N ASP A 71 -10.22 3.88 0.20
CA ASP A 71 -11.38 3.19 -0.39
C ASP A 71 -11.26 1.67 -0.34
N TYR A 72 -10.03 1.14 -0.47
CA TYR A 72 -9.74 -0.29 -0.46
C TYR A 72 -8.28 -0.56 -0.08
N ALA A 73 -7.98 -1.79 0.32
CA ALA A 73 -6.61 -2.27 0.54
C ALA A 73 -6.28 -3.43 -0.40
N PHE A 74 -5.03 -3.49 -0.85
CA PHE A 74 -4.50 -4.65 -1.57
C PHE A 74 -4.16 -5.77 -0.59
N GLU A 75 -4.59 -6.99 -0.89
CA GLU A 75 -4.28 -8.19 -0.12
C GLU A 75 -3.23 -9.05 -0.86
N MET A 76 -2.15 -9.40 -0.15
CA MET A 76 -1.17 -10.41 -0.55
C MET A 76 -1.33 -11.64 0.32
N LYS A 77 -1.31 -12.83 -0.29
CA LYS A 77 -1.36 -14.11 0.44
C LYS A 77 -0.09 -14.91 0.22
N ASP A 78 0.47 -15.45 1.30
CA ASP A 78 1.69 -16.28 1.26
C ASP A 78 2.89 -15.60 0.54
N ILE A 79 2.99 -14.26 0.57
CA ILE A 79 4.09 -13.50 -0.06
C ILE A 79 4.97 -12.83 1.02
N HIS A 80 6.27 -13.11 0.92
CA HIS A 80 7.33 -12.44 1.63
C HIS A 80 7.75 -11.15 0.90
N VAL A 81 7.82 -10.05 1.65
CA VAL A 81 8.27 -8.74 1.17
C VAL A 81 9.67 -8.51 1.72
N ASP A 82 10.68 -8.50 0.85
CA ASP A 82 12.06 -8.28 1.29
C ASP A 82 12.22 -6.89 1.92
N ARG A 83 13.07 -6.81 2.96
CA ARG A 83 13.30 -5.57 3.71
C ARG A 83 13.86 -4.43 2.86
N SER A 84 14.47 -4.72 1.71
CA SER A 84 14.94 -3.72 0.73
C SER A 84 13.81 -2.87 0.14
N LEU A 85 12.55 -3.34 0.21
CA LEU A 85 11.37 -2.59 -0.22
C LEU A 85 10.85 -1.61 0.82
N LEU A 86 11.35 -1.67 2.06
CA LEU A 86 10.97 -0.73 3.11
C LEU A 86 11.53 0.66 2.83
N ALA A 87 10.80 1.69 3.27
CA ALA A 87 11.24 3.06 3.15
C ALA A 87 12.53 3.30 3.96
N ARG A 88 13.45 4.09 3.39
CA ARG A 88 14.80 4.29 3.95
C ARG A 88 14.88 5.41 4.99
N LYS A 89 14.18 6.52 4.76
CA LYS A 89 14.21 7.69 5.66
C LYS A 89 13.57 7.39 7.02
N ARG A 90 12.43 6.70 6.98
CA ARG A 90 11.65 6.18 8.10
C ARG A 90 10.95 4.93 7.60
N ARG A 91 10.81 3.90 8.44
CA ARG A 91 10.24 2.60 8.02
C ARG A 91 8.75 2.45 8.32
N ASP A 92 8.23 3.30 9.20
CA ASP A 92 6.87 3.23 9.72
C ASP A 92 6.15 4.58 9.57
N VAL A 93 4.88 4.58 9.93
CA VAL A 93 4.11 5.77 10.26
C VAL A 93 4.00 5.90 11.78
N CYS A 94 3.76 7.09 12.31
CA CYS A 94 3.48 7.25 13.73
C CYS A 94 2.14 6.62 14.11
N GLU A 95 1.98 6.35 15.40
CA GLU A 95 0.76 5.79 15.99
C GLU A 95 -0.47 6.64 15.68
N GLU A 96 -0.39 7.96 15.84
CA GLU A 96 -1.50 8.88 15.54
C GLU A 96 -2.00 8.76 14.08
N LEU A 97 -1.09 8.70 13.12
CA LEU A 97 -1.46 8.51 11.71
C LEU A 97 -2.04 7.10 11.47
N TYR A 98 -1.51 6.08 12.15
CA TYR A 98 -2.03 4.72 12.06
C TYR A 98 -3.45 4.60 12.64
N GLU A 99 -3.74 5.27 13.75
CA GLU A 99 -5.08 5.34 14.34
C GLU A 99 -6.06 6.08 13.42
N GLU A 100 -5.65 7.20 12.83
CA GLU A 100 -6.44 7.94 11.85
C GLU A 100 -6.80 7.04 10.65
N ILE A 101 -5.81 6.33 10.10
CA ILE A 101 -6.02 5.35 9.03
C ILE A 101 -7.03 4.28 9.47
N SER A 102 -6.83 3.71 10.65
CA SER A 102 -7.68 2.64 11.20
C SER A 102 -9.12 3.07 11.41
N LEU A 103 -9.37 4.35 11.72
CA LEU A 103 -10.71 4.92 11.78
C LEU A 103 -11.26 5.20 10.38
N LYS A 104 -10.41 5.73 9.48
CA LYS A 104 -10.83 6.16 8.16
C LYS A 104 -11.30 5.01 7.27
N ILE A 105 -10.70 3.82 7.41
CA ILE A 105 -11.08 2.63 6.63
C ILE A 105 -12.31 1.89 7.19
N LYS A 106 -12.85 2.30 8.35
CA LYS A 106 -14.06 1.69 8.94
C LYS A 106 -15.32 2.27 8.30
N HIS A 107 -15.56 1.92 7.04
CA HIS A 107 -16.79 2.25 6.33
C HIS A 107 -17.30 1.06 5.51
N ASP A 108 -18.60 1.02 5.27
CA ASP A 108 -19.28 -0.14 4.65
C ASP A 108 -18.83 -0.40 3.20
N SER A 109 -18.31 0.62 2.52
CA SER A 109 -17.79 0.49 1.15
C SER A 109 -16.32 0.06 1.09
N PHE A 110 -15.64 -0.14 2.22
CA PHE A 110 -14.26 -0.58 2.24
C PHE A 110 -14.16 -2.05 1.86
N PHE A 111 -13.24 -2.38 0.94
CA PHE A 111 -13.04 -3.75 0.52
C PHE A 111 -11.56 -4.10 0.35
N TYR A 112 -11.30 -5.40 0.22
CA TYR A 112 -9.96 -5.93 -0.03
C TYR A 112 -9.86 -6.43 -1.47
N GLU A 113 -8.81 -5.99 -2.15
CA GLU A 113 -8.47 -6.39 -3.51
C GLU A 113 -7.37 -7.45 -3.47
N LEU A 114 -7.72 -8.72 -3.70
CA LEU A 114 -6.77 -9.82 -3.73
C LEU A 114 -5.89 -9.74 -4.98
N MET A 115 -4.59 -9.61 -4.79
CA MET A 115 -3.65 -9.48 -5.91
C MET A 115 -3.33 -10.83 -6.56
N ASN A 116 -3.17 -10.81 -7.90
CA ASN A 116 -2.64 -11.95 -8.63
C ASN A 116 -1.18 -12.18 -8.27
N GLU A 117 -0.91 -13.25 -7.54
CA GLU A 117 0.42 -13.62 -7.04
C GLU A 117 1.44 -13.78 -8.18
N ILE A 118 1.08 -14.48 -9.26
CA ILE A 118 2.00 -14.79 -10.37
C ILE A 118 2.47 -13.48 -11.02
N GLU A 119 1.52 -12.58 -11.31
CA GLU A 119 1.83 -11.27 -11.89
C GLU A 119 2.65 -10.42 -10.92
N LEU A 120 2.29 -10.41 -9.64
CA LEU A 120 2.97 -9.61 -8.63
C LEU A 120 4.44 -10.02 -8.44
N LEU A 121 4.71 -11.32 -8.36
CA LEU A 121 6.08 -11.88 -8.29
C LEU A 121 6.86 -11.59 -9.58
N SER A 122 6.21 -11.67 -10.75
CA SER A 122 6.87 -11.36 -12.04
C SER A 122 7.34 -9.90 -12.12
N LEU A 123 6.63 -8.97 -11.47
CA LEU A 123 6.91 -7.54 -11.48
C LEU A 123 7.97 -7.13 -10.46
N ASN A 124 8.16 -7.90 -9.39
CA ASN A 124 8.97 -7.50 -8.24
C ASN A 124 9.94 -8.62 -7.83
N ARG A 125 11.22 -8.46 -8.18
CA ARG A 125 12.30 -9.41 -7.78
C ARG A 125 12.53 -9.49 -6.27
N SER A 126 12.10 -8.47 -5.52
CA SER A 126 12.22 -8.40 -4.06
C SER A 126 11.01 -8.99 -3.33
N LEU A 127 10.13 -9.70 -4.04
CA LEU A 127 9.04 -10.48 -3.47
C LEU A 127 9.31 -11.96 -3.72
N SER A 128 8.94 -12.81 -2.77
CA SER A 128 9.02 -14.27 -2.90
C SER A 128 7.85 -14.93 -2.21
N LYS A 129 7.57 -16.20 -2.51
CA LYS A 129 6.64 -16.97 -1.67
C LYS A 129 7.20 -17.12 -0.26
N VAL A 130 6.31 -17.21 0.72
CA VAL A 130 6.65 -17.67 2.06
C VAL A 130 6.96 -19.16 1.96
N ASN A 131 8.20 -19.55 2.27
CA ASN A 131 8.58 -20.97 2.30
C ASN A 131 7.82 -21.64 3.46
N LYS A 132 6.92 -22.57 3.13
CA LYS A 132 6.30 -23.48 4.11
C LYS A 132 7.29 -24.59 4.44
N GLU A 133 8.42 -24.26 5.06
CA GLU A 133 9.34 -25.25 5.62
C GLU A 133 9.11 -25.36 7.13
N THR A 134 8.44 -26.46 7.51
CA THR A 134 8.39 -27.11 8.85
C THR A 134 7.95 -26.26 10.04
N ALA A 135 6.63 -26.16 10.22
CA ALA A 135 6.05 -26.39 11.55
C ALA A 135 5.86 -27.91 11.69
N SER A 136 6.90 -28.59 12.18
CA SER A 136 6.86 -29.98 12.64
C SER A 136 7.07 -29.99 14.14
#